data_AF-A0A966P909-F1
#
_entry.id   AF-A0A966P909-F1
#
_cell.length_a   1.000
_cell.length_b   1.000
_cell.length_c   1.000
_cell.angle_alpha   90.00
_cell.angle_beta   90.00
_cell.angle_gamma   90.00
#
_symmetry.space_group_name_H-M   'P 1'
#
loop_
_entity.id
_entity.type
_entity.pdbx_description
1 polymer ?
#
loop_
_entity_poly.entity_id
_entity_poly.type
_entity_poly.pdbx_seq_one_letter_code
_entity_poly.pdbx_strand_id
1 'polypeptide(L)'
;GTNINIPLPAGTGVGGYYYAFDEVVIPAIRKFNPDIVVVASGFDSAYLDPLGRMMITAEGYRNLTRKLMAVAEEVCGGKLMMTHEGGYSATYAPFCGLFVLQELSGVTKLSDPFAHGNDYPGQELQPHQRAIVDKARELLKNL
;
A
#
# COMPACT_ATOMS: atom_id res chain seq x y z
N GLY A 1 8.83 -19.67 -5.82
CA GLY A 1 8.95 -18.96 -7.11
C GLY A 1 9.11 -17.47 -6.83
N THR A 2 9.29 -16.64 -7.86
CA THR A 2 9.62 -15.21 -7.74
C THR A 2 8.46 -14.27 -8.07
N ASN A 3 7.23 -14.78 -8.11
CA ASN A 3 6.02 -13.99 -8.35
C ASN A 3 4.96 -14.28 -7.27
N ILE A 4 4.38 -13.24 -6.68
CA ILE A 4 3.35 -13.32 -5.63
C ILE A 4 2.19 -12.40 -5.99
N ASN A 5 1.00 -12.97 -6.15
CA ASN A 5 -0.24 -12.21 -6.36
C ASN A 5 -1.08 -12.22 -5.07
N ILE A 6 -1.59 -11.06 -4.66
CA ILE A 6 -2.46 -10.90 -3.49
C ILE A 6 -3.81 -10.29 -3.96
N PRO A 7 -4.79 -11.11 -4.38
CA PRO A 7 -6.03 -10.62 -4.98
C PRO A 7 -7.03 -10.18 -3.91
N LEU A 8 -6.80 -9.01 -3.30
CA LEU A 8 -7.67 -8.47 -2.25
C LEU A 8 -9.12 -8.30 -2.75
N PRO A 9 -10.13 -8.59 -1.92
CA PRO A 9 -11.54 -8.46 -2.31
C PRO A 9 -11.95 -6.97 -2.41
N ALA A 10 -12.99 -6.69 -3.19
CA ALA A 10 -13.59 -5.36 -3.25
C ALA A 10 -14.01 -4.88 -1.84
N GLY A 11 -13.90 -3.57 -1.61
CA GLY A 11 -14.16 -2.92 -0.32
C GLY A 11 -12.98 -2.98 0.66
N THR A 12 -11.82 -3.51 0.25
CA THR A 12 -10.65 -3.57 1.15
C THR A 12 -10.08 -2.18 1.39
N GLY A 13 -10.14 -1.72 2.64
CA GLY A 13 -9.51 -0.49 3.12
C GLY A 13 -8.15 -0.72 3.78
N VAL A 14 -7.73 0.24 4.61
CA VAL A 14 -6.37 0.27 5.16
C VAL A 14 -6.01 -0.97 5.98
N GLY A 15 -6.92 -1.52 6.78
CA GLY A 15 -6.65 -2.70 7.61
C GLY A 15 -6.28 -3.95 6.80
N GLY A 16 -6.95 -4.16 5.66
CA GLY A 16 -6.61 -5.26 4.75
C GLY A 16 -5.28 -5.05 4.03
N TYR A 17 -5.00 -3.84 3.57
CA TYR A 17 -3.72 -3.51 2.93
C TYR A 17 -2.54 -3.56 3.91
N TYR A 18 -2.71 -3.05 5.13
CA TYR A 18 -1.68 -3.15 6.16
C TYR A 18 -1.37 -4.59 6.50
N TYR A 19 -2.39 -5.42 6.68
CA TYR A 19 -2.20 -6.85 6.91
C TYR A 19 -1.50 -7.54 5.74
N ALA A 20 -1.88 -7.22 4.49
CA ALA A 20 -1.19 -7.74 3.30
C ALA A 20 0.29 -7.32 3.24
N PHE A 21 0.60 -6.08 3.63
CA PHE A 21 1.98 -5.62 3.68
C PHE A 21 2.78 -6.33 4.76
N ASP A 22 2.24 -6.39 5.98
CA ASP A 22 2.92 -6.92 7.15
C ASP A 22 3.15 -8.44 7.06
N GLU A 23 2.17 -9.17 6.51
CA GLU A 23 2.23 -10.64 6.45
C GLU A 23 2.82 -11.18 5.16
N VAL A 24 2.82 -10.41 4.06
CA VAL A 24 3.23 -10.92 2.75
C VAL A 24 4.28 -10.04 2.08
N VAL A 25 3.99 -8.76 1.82
CA VAL A 25 4.87 -7.90 1.00
C VAL A 25 6.23 -7.68 1.69
N ILE A 26 6.23 -7.24 2.94
CA ILE A 26 7.46 -6.94 3.68
C ILE A 26 8.28 -8.22 3.93
N PRO A 27 7.70 -9.36 4.38
CA PRO A 27 8.42 -10.62 4.47
C PRO A 27 8.98 -11.10 3.14
N ALA A 28 8.25 -10.93 2.03
CA ALA A 28 8.74 -11.29 0.70
C ALA A 28 9.97 -10.46 0.29
N ILE A 29 9.93 -9.14 0.49
CA ILE A 29 11.06 -8.25 0.20
C ILE A 29 12.29 -8.65 1.03
N ARG A 30 12.13 -8.88 2.33
CA ARG A 30 13.21 -9.35 3.21
C ARG A 30 13.83 -10.65 2.72
N LYS A 31 13.00 -11.63 2.38
CA LYS A 31 13.46 -12.95 1.95
C LYS A 31 14.15 -12.90 0.58
N PHE A 32 13.65 -12.05 -0.33
CA PHE A 32 14.25 -11.87 -1.64
C PHE A 32 15.57 -11.08 -1.59
N ASN A 33 15.75 -10.21 -0.58
CA ASN A 33 16.95 -9.40 -0.34
C ASN A 33 17.43 -8.62 -1.60
N PRO A 34 16.58 -7.72 -2.16
CA PRO A 34 16.90 -7.01 -3.40
C PRO A 34 17.97 -5.94 -3.20
N ASP A 35 18.64 -5.54 -4.30
CA ASP A 35 19.54 -4.38 -4.31
C ASP A 35 18.82 -3.02 -4.40
N ILE A 36 17.53 -3.02 -4.77
CA ILE A 36 16.64 -1.86 -4.90
C ILE A 36 15.18 -2.32 -4.85
N VAL A 37 14.30 -1.53 -4.22
CA VAL A 37 12.84 -1.72 -4.29
C VAL A 37 12.26 -0.74 -5.30
N VAL A 38 11.52 -1.23 -6.29
CA VAL A 38 10.81 -0.40 -7.28
C VAL A 38 9.31 -0.61 -7.10
N VAL A 39 8.56 0.47 -6.98
CA VAL A 39 7.12 0.46 -6.71
C VAL A 39 6.39 1.12 -7.87
N ALA A 40 5.60 0.30 -8.56
CA ALA A 40 4.57 0.74 -9.47
C ALA A 40 3.41 1.36 -8.64
N SER A 41 3.53 2.67 -8.39
CA SER A 41 2.74 3.43 -7.40
C SER A 41 1.48 4.02 -8.02
N GLY A 42 0.44 3.19 -8.14
CA GLY A 42 -0.91 3.61 -8.52
C GLY A 42 -1.74 4.10 -7.33
N PHE A 43 -2.71 4.98 -7.59
CA PHE A 43 -3.65 5.51 -6.61
C PHE A 43 -5.11 5.12 -6.88
N ASP A 44 -5.33 4.17 -7.77
CA ASP A 44 -6.66 3.65 -8.15
C ASP A 44 -7.31 2.72 -7.13
N SER A 45 -6.57 2.37 -6.06
CA SER A 45 -7.15 1.75 -4.86
C SER A 45 -7.78 2.75 -3.89
N ALA A 46 -7.77 4.04 -4.22
CA ALA A 46 -8.34 5.07 -3.36
C ALA A 46 -9.87 4.97 -3.29
N TYR A 47 -10.46 5.33 -2.15
CA TYR A 47 -11.91 5.19 -1.94
C TYR A 47 -12.79 6.07 -2.85
N LEU A 48 -12.22 7.12 -3.46
CA LEU A 48 -12.88 7.99 -4.45
C LEU A 48 -12.51 7.65 -5.90
N ASP A 49 -11.81 6.54 -6.15
CA ASP A 49 -11.46 6.14 -7.50
C ASP A 49 -12.66 5.56 -8.27
N PRO A 50 -12.96 6.05 -9.49
CA PRO A 50 -14.11 5.58 -10.25
C PRO A 50 -13.92 4.17 -10.84
N LEU A 51 -12.68 3.71 -11.06
CA LEU A 51 -12.39 2.43 -11.72
C LEU A 51 -12.12 1.29 -10.72
N GLY A 52 -11.58 1.62 -9.54
CA GLY A 52 -11.36 0.67 -8.44
C GLY A 52 -12.52 0.57 -7.46
N ARG A 53 -12.62 -0.53 -6.72
CA ARG A 53 -13.61 -0.74 -5.62
C ARG A 53 -12.96 -0.88 -4.25
N MET A 54 -11.74 -0.37 -4.09
CA MET A 54 -10.99 -0.42 -2.84
C MET A 54 -11.27 0.83 -1.99
N MET A 55 -10.75 0.87 -0.76
CA MET A 55 -11.07 1.91 0.20
C MET A 55 -9.82 2.55 0.85
N ILE A 56 -8.69 2.57 0.15
CA ILE A 56 -7.48 3.22 0.68
C ILE A 56 -7.68 4.73 0.76
N THR A 57 -7.14 5.33 1.83
CA THR A 57 -7.08 6.78 2.03
C THR A 57 -5.67 7.31 1.79
N ALA A 58 -5.51 8.62 1.67
CA ALA A 58 -4.20 9.27 1.52
C ALA A 58 -3.25 8.92 2.68
N GLU A 59 -3.78 8.86 3.90
CA GLU A 59 -3.01 8.42 5.08
C GLU A 59 -2.68 6.91 5.01
N GLY A 60 -3.57 6.11 4.41
CA GLY A 60 -3.28 4.73 4.02
C GLY A 60 -2.03 4.62 3.15
N TYR A 61 -1.99 5.35 2.04
CA TYR A 61 -0.81 5.38 1.15
C TYR A 61 0.45 5.85 1.88
N ARG A 62 0.36 6.91 2.70
CA ARG A 62 1.48 7.38 3.54
C ARG A 62 2.06 6.25 4.39
N ASN A 63 1.22 5.51 5.11
CA ASN A 63 1.66 4.43 5.99
C ASN A 63 2.26 3.25 5.21
N LEU A 64 1.72 2.91 4.04
CA LEU A 64 2.31 1.89 3.15
C LEU A 64 3.68 2.33 2.63
N THR A 65 3.83 3.60 2.23
CA THR A 65 5.11 4.19 1.85
C THR A 65 6.13 4.11 2.99
N ARG A 66 5.72 4.45 4.22
CA ARG A 66 6.59 4.35 5.40
C ARG A 66 7.11 2.92 5.62
N LYS A 67 6.23 1.92 5.51
CA LYS A 67 6.62 0.50 5.62
C LYS A 67 7.63 0.10 4.54
N LEU A 68 7.43 0.57 3.30
CA LEU A 68 8.36 0.31 2.19
C LEU A 68 9.72 0.99 2.38
N MET A 69 9.73 2.25 2.85
CA MET A 69 10.97 2.95 3.19
C MET A 69 11.74 2.21 4.28
N ALA A 70 11.06 1.74 5.33
CA ALA A 70 11.68 1.01 6.42
C ALA A 70 12.33 -0.31 5.95
N VAL A 71 11.63 -1.12 5.13
CA VAL A 71 12.23 -2.37 4.62
C VAL A 71 13.32 -2.10 3.59
N ALA A 72 13.21 -1.04 2.77
CA ALA A 72 14.27 -0.66 1.84
C ALA A 72 15.54 -0.21 2.58
N GLU A 73 15.40 0.53 3.68
CA GLU A 73 16.54 0.86 4.56
C GLU A 73 17.21 -0.41 5.09
N GLU A 74 16.42 -1.38 5.55
CA GLU A 74 16.90 -2.65 6.09
C GLU A 74 17.67 -3.50 5.07
N VAL A 75 17.14 -3.68 3.85
CA VAL A 75 17.65 -4.70 2.91
C VAL A 75 18.53 -4.13 1.81
N CYS A 76 18.37 -2.85 1.47
CA CYS A 76 19.05 -2.23 0.33
C CYS A 76 19.56 -0.80 0.62
N GLY A 77 19.74 -0.42 1.88
CA GLY A 77 20.31 0.87 2.26
C GLY A 77 19.48 2.06 1.75
N GLY A 78 18.16 1.92 1.77
CA GLY A 78 17.21 2.99 1.46
C GLY A 78 16.94 3.18 -0.03
N LYS A 79 17.47 2.30 -0.89
CA LYS A 79 17.25 2.35 -2.34
C LYS A 79 15.79 1.97 -2.69
N LEU A 80 14.93 2.99 -2.74
CA LEU A 80 13.52 2.90 -3.09
C LEU A 80 13.18 3.86 -4.23
N MET A 81 12.55 3.34 -5.29
CA MET A 81 12.05 4.12 -6.41
C MET A 81 10.54 4.00 -6.53
N MET A 82 9.82 5.12 -6.54
CA MET A 82 8.40 5.16 -6.86
C MET A 82 8.20 5.58 -8.32
N THR A 83 7.48 4.79 -9.10
CA THR A 83 7.10 5.11 -10.48
C THR A 83 5.58 5.18 -10.58
N HIS A 84 5.04 6.29 -11.07
CA HIS A 84 3.59 6.49 -11.10
C HIS A 84 2.89 5.51 -12.05
N GLU A 85 1.73 4.99 -11.63
CA GLU A 85 0.85 4.12 -12.44
C GLU A 85 -0.55 4.76 -12.58
N GLY A 86 -1.62 4.03 -12.26
CA GLY A 86 -3.00 4.50 -12.33
C GLY A 86 -3.41 5.44 -11.20
N GLY A 87 -4.66 5.88 -11.22
CA GLY A 87 -5.23 6.85 -10.28
C GLY A 87 -6.11 7.83 -11.03
N TYR A 88 -7.41 7.60 -10.98
CA TYR A 88 -8.38 8.19 -11.91
C TYR A 88 -9.35 9.16 -11.24
N SER A 89 -9.27 9.29 -9.92
CA SER A 89 -9.93 10.37 -9.18
C SER A 89 -9.17 11.68 -9.36
N ALA A 90 -9.63 12.54 -10.27
CA ALA A 90 -9.04 13.87 -10.49
C ALA A 90 -9.03 14.74 -9.21
N THR A 91 -9.98 14.49 -8.30
CA THR A 91 -10.10 15.23 -7.03
C THR A 91 -9.22 14.66 -5.92
N TYR A 92 -9.01 13.34 -5.87
CA TYR A 92 -8.37 12.69 -4.71
C TYR A 92 -6.99 12.08 -4.99
N ALA A 93 -6.71 11.62 -6.21
CA ALA A 93 -5.40 11.09 -6.57
C ALA A 93 -4.24 12.08 -6.29
N PRO A 94 -4.39 13.41 -6.50
CA PRO A 94 -3.36 14.37 -6.12
C PRO A 94 -3.00 14.35 -4.63
N PHE A 95 -3.97 14.16 -3.74
CA PHE A 95 -3.74 14.10 -2.29
C PHE A 95 -3.11 12.76 -1.88
N CYS A 96 -3.51 11.66 -2.52
CA CYS A 96 -2.88 10.36 -2.33
C CYS A 96 -1.38 10.43 -2.68
N GLY A 97 -1.05 10.97 -3.86
CA GLY A 97 0.34 11.18 -4.28
C GLY A 97 1.10 12.17 -3.40
N LEU A 98 0.47 13.27 -2.98
CA LEU A 98 1.07 14.22 -2.05
C LEU A 98 1.45 13.53 -0.74
N PHE A 99 0.61 12.66 -0.20
CA PHE A 99 0.89 11.96 1.07
C PHE A 99 2.08 10.99 0.95
N VAL A 100 2.23 10.32 -0.19
CA VAL A 100 3.44 9.57 -0.52
C VAL A 100 4.67 10.48 -0.56
N LEU A 101 4.60 11.63 -1.25
CA LEU A 101 5.71 12.58 -1.34
C LEU A 101 6.09 13.22 0.01
N GLN A 102 5.11 13.49 0.86
CA GLN A 102 5.34 14.02 2.20
C GLN A 102 6.08 13.00 3.08
N GLU A 103 5.74 11.72 2.96
CA GLU A 103 6.48 10.66 3.67
C GLU A 103 7.91 10.52 3.15
N LEU A 104 8.08 10.43 1.82
CA LEU A 104 9.41 10.30 1.18
C LEU A 104 10.35 11.47 1.52
N SER A 105 9.82 12.69 1.56
CA SER A 105 10.60 13.89 1.85
C SER A 105 10.82 14.16 3.34
N GLY A 106 10.07 13.49 4.22
CA GLY A 106 9.99 13.83 5.65
C GLY A 106 9.34 15.19 5.93
N VAL A 107 8.73 15.85 4.93
CA VAL A 107 8.13 17.18 5.05
C VAL A 107 6.61 17.07 4.94
N THR A 108 5.89 17.32 6.02
CA THR A 108 4.42 17.44 6.00
C THR A 108 4.01 18.90 5.86
N LYS A 109 3.27 19.24 4.79
CA LYS A 109 2.78 20.59 4.51
C LYS A 109 1.27 20.71 4.58
N LEU A 110 0.54 19.69 4.15
CA LEU A 110 -0.92 19.70 4.08
C LEU A 110 -1.51 18.46 4.78
N SER A 111 -2.57 18.70 5.53
CA SER A 111 -3.50 17.67 6.00
C SER A 111 -4.41 17.21 4.87
N ASP A 112 -5.00 16.02 4.99
CA ASP A 112 -5.93 15.49 3.99
C ASP A 112 -7.28 16.22 4.14
N PRO A 113 -7.72 17.03 3.15
CA PRO A 113 -9.05 17.64 3.21
C PRO A 113 -10.18 16.61 3.09
N PHE A 114 -9.86 15.38 2.71
CA PHE A 114 -10.77 14.24 2.59
C PHE A 114 -10.63 13.24 3.75
N ALA A 115 -10.05 13.65 4.89
CA ALA A 115 -9.81 12.78 6.04
C ALA A 115 -11.07 12.08 6.58
N HIS A 116 -12.28 12.58 6.29
CA HIS A 116 -13.55 11.91 6.62
C HIS A 116 -13.66 10.49 6.02
N GLY A 117 -12.94 10.19 4.93
CA GLY A 117 -12.88 8.84 4.36
C GLY A 117 -12.23 7.80 5.30
N ASN A 118 -11.48 8.24 6.31
CA ASN A 118 -10.92 7.36 7.34
C ASN A 118 -12.00 6.77 8.25
N ASP A 119 -13.16 7.43 8.36
CA ASP A 119 -14.27 7.00 9.21
C ASP A 119 -15.30 6.14 8.45
N TYR A 120 -15.05 5.87 7.15
CA TYR A 120 -15.95 5.04 6.36
C TYR A 120 -15.86 3.57 6.79
N PRO A 121 -16.96 2.79 6.71
CA PRO A 121 -16.91 1.35 6.94
C PRO A 121 -15.91 0.67 6.00
N GLY A 122 -15.29 -0.44 6.43
CA GLY A 122 -14.36 -1.21 5.60
C GLY A 122 -12.87 -0.85 5.78
N GLN A 123 -12.56 0.11 6.65
CA GLN A 123 -11.17 0.40 7.04
C GLN A 123 -10.58 -0.66 7.97
N GLU A 124 -11.40 -1.35 8.78
CA GLU A 124 -10.97 -2.45 9.63
C GLU A 124 -10.70 -3.73 8.82
N LEU A 125 -9.72 -4.52 9.26
CA LEU A 125 -9.43 -5.83 8.67
C LEU A 125 -10.60 -6.80 8.87
N GLN A 126 -11.19 -7.24 7.76
CA GLN A 126 -12.31 -8.19 7.79
C GLN A 126 -11.84 -9.66 7.71
N PRO A 127 -12.59 -10.62 8.28
CA PRO A 127 -12.20 -12.04 8.25
C PRO A 127 -11.96 -12.60 6.84
N HIS A 128 -12.77 -12.19 5.87
CA HIS A 128 -12.63 -12.64 4.48
C HIS A 128 -11.41 -12.03 3.78
N GLN A 129 -11.02 -10.80 4.12
CA GLN A 129 -9.78 -10.16 3.65
C GLN A 129 -8.56 -10.88 4.24
N ARG A 130 -8.58 -11.15 5.55
CA ARG A 130 -7.54 -11.92 6.25
C ARG A 130 -7.31 -13.28 5.59
N ALA A 131 -8.38 -14.03 5.33
CA ALA A 131 -8.28 -15.37 4.74
C ALA A 131 -7.57 -15.36 3.37
N ILE A 132 -7.78 -14.33 2.54
CA ILE A 132 -7.09 -14.16 1.26
C ILE A 132 -5.60 -13.88 1.47
N VAL A 133 -5.26 -12.98 2.40
CA VAL A 133 -3.87 -12.65 2.71
C VAL A 133 -3.14 -13.85 3.30
N ASP A 134 -3.76 -14.59 4.23
CA ASP A 134 -3.18 -15.79 4.83
C ASP A 134 -2.88 -16.85 3.76
N LYS A 135 -3.76 -17.01 2.77
CA LYS A 135 -3.51 -17.90 1.63
C LYS A 135 -2.32 -17.43 0.77
N ALA A 136 -2.17 -16.12 0.58
CA ALA A 136 -1.02 -15.57 -0.15
C ALA A 136 0.29 -15.71 0.65
N ARG A 137 0.25 -15.61 1.99
CA ARG A 137 1.39 -15.82 2.88
C ARG A 137 2.02 -17.21 2.72
N GLU A 138 1.23 -18.23 2.41
CA GLU A 138 1.75 -19.58 2.15
C GLU A 138 2.72 -19.63 0.96
N LEU A 139 2.61 -18.69 0.01
CA LEU A 139 3.53 -18.59 -1.13
C LEU A 139 4.95 -18.23 -0.70
N LEU A 140 5.13 -17.59 0.46
CA LEU A 140 6.44 -17.23 1.01
C LEU A 140 7.29 -18.46 1.37
N LYS A 141 6.66 -19.61 1.62
CA LYS A 141 7.40 -20.86 1.90
C LYS A 141 8.27 -21.29 0.72
N ASN A 142 7.87 -20.89 -0.49
CA ASN A 142 8.53 -21.25 -1.75
C ASN A 142 9.45 -20.14 -2.30
N LEU A 143 9.61 -19.04 -1.57
CA LEU A 143 10.63 -18.01 -1.86
C LEU A 143 12.03 -18.50 -1.47
#